data_AF-A0A1B6ERN1-F1
#
_entry.id   AF-A0A1B6ERN1-F1
#
_cell.length_a   1.000
_cell.length_b   1.000
_cell.length_c   1.000
_cell.angle_alpha   90.00
_cell.angle_beta   90.00
_cell.angle_gamma   90.00
#
_symmetry.space_group_name_H-M   'P 1'
#
loop_
_entity.id
_entity.type
_entity.pdbx_description
1 polymer ?
#
loop_
_entity_poly.entity_id
_entity_poly.type
_entity_poly.pdbx_seq_one_letter_code
_entity_poly.pdbx_strand_id
1 'polypeptide(L)'
;AFKVLLGYISGAQDLGRNLNAQTIFQVCHLANKYSLDDLKEKISSQLMPFGVYDIFDALHCVVKYNSTCLEPIVRQIVQEETTLIFEQPQFVSIDREALLYILQQDTLAAEEVDVFRAVFAWGSNQGMDLL
;
A
#
# COMPACT_ATOMS: atom_id res chain seq x y z
N ALA A 1 11.51 13.06 5.91
CA ALA A 1 10.96 12.36 7.09
C ALA A 1 11.29 13.01 8.43
N PHE A 2 12.56 13.09 8.85
CA PHE A 2 12.91 13.56 10.21
C PHE A 2 12.40 14.97 10.55
N LYS A 3 12.43 15.91 9.58
CA LYS A 3 11.85 17.26 9.73
C LYS A 3 10.34 17.23 10.03
N VAL A 4 9.60 16.31 9.40
CA VAL A 4 8.16 16.14 9.62
C VAL A 4 7.90 15.64 11.04
N LEU A 5 8.68 14.64 11.48
CA LEU A 5 8.59 14.11 12.85
C LEU A 5 8.90 15.17 13.91
N LEU A 6 9.99 15.93 13.74
CA LEU A 6 10.33 17.04 14.64
C LEU A 6 9.25 18.11 14.66
N GLY A 7 8.70 18.47 13.49
CA GLY A 7 7.58 19.40 13.37
C GLY A 7 6.39 18.92 14.18
N TYR A 8 6.02 17.65 14.05
CA TYR A 8 4.92 17.05 14.80
C TYR A 8 5.14 17.12 16.32
N ILE A 9 6.31 16.68 16.81
CA ILE A 9 6.64 16.70 18.25
C ILE A 9 6.68 18.14 18.79
N SER A 10 7.09 19.11 17.98
CA SER A 10 7.14 20.51 18.36
C SER A 10 5.77 21.22 18.29
N GLY A 11 4.71 20.52 17.87
CA GLY A 11 3.37 21.08 17.74
C GLY A 11 3.15 21.92 16.47
N ALA A 12 3.97 21.74 15.43
CA ALA A 12 3.77 22.42 14.15
C ALA A 12 2.43 21.99 13.51
N GLN A 13 1.66 22.97 13.03
CA GLN A 13 0.37 22.69 12.40
C GLN A 13 0.54 22.09 10.99
N ASP A 14 1.49 22.62 10.23
CA ASP A 14 1.84 22.14 8.90
C ASP A 14 2.98 21.12 8.97
N LEU A 15 2.70 19.93 8.46
CA LEU A 15 3.63 18.80 8.40
C LEU A 15 4.06 18.48 6.96
N GLY A 16 3.70 19.36 6.02
CA GLY A 16 3.90 19.19 4.60
C GLY A 16 2.68 18.56 3.92
N ARG A 17 2.43 19.00 2.68
CA ARG A 17 1.42 18.46 1.76
C ARG A 17 2.10 17.97 0.49
N ASN A 18 1.45 17.07 -0.25
CA ASN A 18 1.93 16.49 -1.50
C ASN A 18 3.34 15.87 -1.34
N LEU A 19 3.57 15.20 -0.21
CA LEU A 19 4.81 14.47 0.01
C LEU A 19 4.89 13.30 -0.99
N ASN A 20 6.08 13.03 -1.52
CA ASN A 20 6.27 11.83 -2.33
C ASN A 20 6.14 10.56 -1.48
N ALA A 21 5.78 9.45 -2.12
CA ALA A 21 5.55 8.15 -1.46
C ALA A 21 6.73 7.72 -0.58
N GLN A 22 7.96 7.85 -1.08
CA GLN A 22 9.16 7.49 -0.30
C GLN A 22 9.29 8.28 1.01
N THR A 23 8.97 9.58 0.98
CA THR A 23 8.97 10.41 2.19
C THR A 23 7.86 9.99 3.14
N ILE A 24 6.68 9.67 2.61
CA ILE A 24 5.53 9.18 3.38
C ILE A 24 5.88 7.86 4.06
N PHE A 25 6.47 6.89 3.35
CA PHE A 25 6.89 5.60 3.91
C PHE A 25 7.88 5.77 5.05
N GLN A 26 8.90 6.62 4.87
CA GLN A 26 9.87 6.90 5.93
C GLN A 26 9.21 7.53 7.17
N VAL A 27 8.23 8.43 6.99
CA VAL A 27 7.49 9.02 8.12
C VAL A 27 6.59 7.98 8.78
N CYS A 28 5.85 7.17 8.02
CA CYS A 28 5.02 6.09 8.55
C CYS A 28 5.84 5.06 9.33
N HIS A 29 7.02 4.69 8.82
CA HIS A 29 7.95 3.80 9.51
C HIS A 29 8.37 4.36 10.87
N LEU A 30 8.78 5.64 10.92
CA LEU A 30 9.15 6.29 12.17
C LEU A 30 7.95 6.45 13.11
N ALA A 31 6.80 6.88 12.60
CA ALA A 31 5.58 7.05 13.37
C ALA A 31 5.15 5.72 14.00
N ASN A 32 5.16 4.63 13.23
CA ASN A 32 4.87 3.28 13.74
C ASN A 32 5.88 2.85 14.81
N LYS A 33 7.18 3.10 14.60
CA LYS A 33 8.25 2.78 15.57
C LYS A 33 8.06 3.51 16.91
N TYR A 34 7.54 4.73 16.89
CA TYR A 34 7.32 5.54 18.10
C TYR A 34 5.86 5.59 18.55
N SER A 35 4.99 4.73 18.00
CA SER A 35 3.56 4.65 18.31
C SER A 35 2.81 5.98 18.17
N LEU A 36 3.13 6.74 17.11
CA LEU A 36 2.50 8.02 16.76
C LEU A 36 1.43 7.80 15.69
N ASP A 37 0.35 7.10 16.03
CA ASP A 37 -0.68 6.70 15.06
C ASP A 37 -1.36 7.90 14.39
N ASP A 38 -1.65 8.98 15.12
CA ASP A 38 -2.25 10.19 14.53
C ASP A 38 -1.36 10.80 13.43
N LEU A 39 -0.04 10.80 13.62
CA LEU A 39 0.90 11.27 12.61
C LEU A 39 0.91 10.32 11.41
N LYS A 40 0.94 9.02 11.67
CA LYS A 40 0.91 7.99 10.64
C LYS A 40 -0.31 8.15 9.75
N GLU A 41 -1.51 8.19 10.33
CA GLU A 41 -2.78 8.32 9.59
C GLU A 41 -2.84 9.64 8.82
N LYS A 42 -2.45 10.76 9.45
CA LYS A 42 -2.42 12.08 8.79
C LYS A 42 -1.51 12.08 7.56
N ILE A 43 -0.32 11.47 7.65
CA ILE A 43 0.65 11.48 6.55
C ILE A 43 0.30 10.44 5.49
N SER A 44 -0.15 9.24 5.87
CA SER A 44 -0.56 8.21 4.90
C SER A 44 -1.79 8.62 4.11
N SER A 45 -2.72 9.39 4.69
CA SER A 45 -3.91 9.89 3.97
C SER A 45 -3.60 10.70 2.70
N GLN A 46 -2.37 11.19 2.52
CA GLN A 46 -1.94 11.85 1.28
C GLN A 46 -1.79 10.89 0.10
N LEU A 47 -1.76 9.57 0.36
CA LEU A 47 -1.76 8.50 -0.64
C LEU A 47 -3.16 7.94 -0.89
N MET A 48 -4.22 8.71 -0.62
CA MET A 48 -5.59 8.25 -0.89
C MET A 48 -5.71 7.89 -2.37
N PRO A 49 -5.91 6.60 -2.72
CA PRO A 49 -5.97 6.20 -4.11
C PRO A 49 -7.32 6.61 -4.72
N PHE A 50 -7.29 7.02 -5.98
CA PHE A 50 -8.50 7.24 -6.77
C PHE A 50 -8.89 5.99 -7.58
N GLY A 51 -7.97 5.05 -7.76
CA GLY A 51 -8.22 3.79 -8.46
C GLY A 51 -6.98 2.90 -8.49
N VAL A 52 -6.89 2.05 -9.52
CA VAL A 52 -5.82 1.04 -9.62
C VAL A 52 -4.43 1.64 -9.90
N TYR A 53 -4.34 2.77 -10.58
CA TYR A 53 -3.05 3.35 -10.99
C TYR A 53 -2.22 3.91 -9.83
N ASP A 54 -2.86 4.26 -8.71
CA ASP A 54 -2.23 4.84 -7.53
C ASP A 54 -2.41 3.96 -6.26
N ILE A 55 -2.91 2.73 -6.42
CA ILE A 55 -3.21 1.85 -5.28
C ILE A 55 -1.97 1.31 -4.57
N PHE A 56 -0.85 1.08 -5.27
CA PHE A 56 0.26 0.29 -4.71
C PHE A 56 0.95 0.95 -3.51
N ASP A 57 1.09 2.28 -3.54
CA ASP A 57 1.67 3.01 -2.41
C ASP A 57 0.74 2.98 -1.20
N ALA A 58 -0.57 3.09 -1.43
CA ALA A 58 -1.58 2.98 -0.39
C ALA A 58 -1.64 1.56 0.21
N LEU A 59 -1.61 0.54 -0.64
CA LEU A 59 -1.56 -0.87 -0.26
C LEU A 59 -0.31 -1.17 0.58
N HIS A 60 0.85 -0.65 0.18
CA HIS A 60 2.07 -0.77 0.98
C HIS A 60 1.89 -0.18 2.38
N CYS A 61 1.26 1.00 2.50
CA CYS A 61 0.98 1.61 3.79
C CYS A 61 0.01 0.80 4.66
N VAL A 62 -1.07 0.27 4.08
CA VAL A 62 -2.02 -0.62 4.78
C VAL A 62 -1.29 -1.84 5.32
N VAL A 63 -0.52 -2.52 4.47
CA VAL A 63 0.11 -3.81 4.81
C VAL A 63 1.28 -3.65 5.77
N LYS A 64 2.14 -2.63 5.59
CA LYS A 64 3.37 -2.48 6.39
C LYS A 64 3.18 -1.66 7.66
N TYR A 65 2.23 -0.73 7.68
CA TYR A 65 2.06 0.22 8.79
C TYR A 65 0.67 0.20 9.41
N ASN A 66 -0.25 -0.65 8.92
CA ASN A 66 -1.63 -0.72 9.39
C ASN A 66 -2.31 0.66 9.32
N SER A 67 -2.20 1.32 8.15
CA SER A 67 -2.84 2.62 7.88
C SER A 67 -4.35 2.45 7.72
N THR A 68 -5.08 2.62 8.82
CA THR A 68 -6.52 2.37 8.91
C THR A 68 -7.37 3.35 8.09
N CYS A 69 -6.87 4.58 7.84
CA CYS A 69 -7.58 5.54 6.98
C CYS A 69 -7.61 5.14 5.49
N LEU A 70 -6.62 4.36 5.03
CA LEU A 70 -6.49 3.93 3.64
C LEU A 70 -7.15 2.57 3.40
N GLU A 71 -7.21 1.73 4.43
CA GLU A 71 -7.68 0.35 4.31
C GLU A 71 -9.06 0.20 3.65
N PRO A 72 -10.10 1.01 3.97
CA PRO A 72 -11.42 0.84 3.36
C PRO A 72 -11.41 1.00 1.84
N ILE A 73 -10.73 2.03 1.33
CA ILE A 73 -10.66 2.30 -0.12
C ILE A 73 -9.73 1.32 -0.83
N VAL A 74 -8.59 0.97 -0.21
CA VAL A 74 -7.68 -0.06 -0.74
C VAL A 74 -8.41 -1.40 -0.85
N ARG A 75 -9.13 -1.82 0.20
CA ARG A 75 -9.92 -3.05 0.19
C ARG A 75 -10.97 -3.03 -0.92
N GLN A 76 -11.71 -1.93 -1.05
CA GLN A 76 -12.72 -1.80 -2.09
C GLN A 76 -12.13 -1.99 -3.48
N ILE A 77 -11.06 -1.25 -3.82
CA ILE A 77 -10.43 -1.36 -5.15
C ILE A 77 -9.84 -2.75 -5.36
N VAL A 78 -9.21 -3.36 -4.36
CA VAL A 78 -8.68 -4.73 -4.47
C VAL A 78 -9.78 -5.74 -4.79
N GLN A 79 -10.95 -5.63 -4.15
CA GLN A 79 -12.07 -6.54 -4.35
C GLN A 79 -12.77 -6.31 -5.69
N GLU A 80 -12.97 -5.04 -6.09
CA GLU A 80 -13.79 -4.66 -7.25
C GLU A 80 -12.97 -4.60 -8.56
N GLU A 81 -11.67 -4.33 -8.50
CA GLU A 81 -10.83 -4.06 -9.67
C GLU A 81 -9.62 -5.02 -9.76
N THR A 82 -9.71 -6.22 -9.18
CA THR A 82 -8.59 -7.18 -9.10
C THR A 82 -7.96 -7.47 -10.47
N THR A 83 -8.75 -7.63 -11.52
CA THR A 83 -8.26 -7.87 -12.89
C THR A 83 -7.34 -6.75 -13.37
N LEU A 84 -7.76 -5.49 -13.17
CA LEU A 84 -6.98 -4.32 -13.56
C LEU A 84 -5.70 -4.18 -12.73
N ILE A 85 -5.73 -4.58 -11.46
CA ILE A 85 -4.54 -4.60 -10.59
C ILE A 85 -3.49 -5.55 -11.15
N PHE A 86 -3.89 -6.76 -11.58
CA PHE A 86 -2.97 -7.75 -12.14
C PHE A 86 -2.33 -7.30 -13.47
N GLU A 87 -3.01 -6.44 -14.21
CA GLU A 87 -2.48 -5.85 -15.45
C GLU A 87 -1.44 -4.75 -15.19
N GLN A 88 -1.37 -4.21 -13.97
CA GLN A 88 -0.41 -3.14 -13.66
C GLN A 88 1.03 -3.66 -13.61
N PRO A 89 1.98 -2.97 -14.24
CA PRO A 89 3.38 -3.40 -14.25
C PRO A 89 4.00 -3.42 -12.84
N GLN A 90 3.48 -2.63 -11.90
CA GLN A 90 3.93 -2.61 -10.51
C GLN A 90 3.55 -3.88 -9.76
N PHE A 91 2.51 -4.60 -10.19
CA PHE A 91 2.00 -5.78 -9.48
C PHE A 91 3.07 -6.85 -9.26
N VAL A 92 3.86 -7.19 -10.30
CA VAL A 92 4.91 -8.22 -10.18
C VAL A 92 6.03 -7.86 -9.23
N SER A 93 6.11 -6.59 -8.81
CA SER A 93 7.14 -6.05 -7.91
C SER A 93 6.64 -5.84 -6.47
N ILE A 94 5.38 -6.15 -6.16
CA ILE A 94 4.87 -5.99 -4.79
C ILE A 94 5.50 -6.99 -3.83
N ASP A 95 5.56 -6.61 -2.55
CA ASP A 95 6.01 -7.52 -1.50
C ASP A 95 5.05 -8.70 -1.30
N ARG A 96 5.56 -9.80 -0.75
CA ARG A 96 4.75 -11.00 -0.44
C ARG A 96 3.54 -10.68 0.43
N GLU A 97 3.69 -9.81 1.43
CA GLU A 97 2.57 -9.46 2.31
C GLU A 97 1.47 -8.70 1.57
N ALA A 98 1.82 -7.90 0.57
CA ALA A 98 0.83 -7.21 -0.27
C ALA A 98 0.11 -8.20 -1.20
N LEU A 99 0.84 -9.17 -1.76
CA LEU A 99 0.21 -10.26 -2.51
C LEU A 99 -0.76 -11.05 -1.62
N LEU A 100 -0.33 -11.42 -0.40
CA LEU A 100 -1.19 -12.14 0.53
C LEU A 100 -2.44 -11.34 0.90
N TYR A 101 -2.30 -10.04 1.16
CA TYR A 101 -3.44 -9.16 1.42
C TYR A 101 -4.47 -9.20 0.28
N ILE A 102 -4.01 -9.14 -0.98
CA ILE A 102 -4.88 -9.25 -2.15
C ILE A 102 -5.58 -10.62 -2.17
N LEU A 103 -4.82 -11.71 -2.08
CA LEU A 103 -5.36 -13.07 -2.21
C LEU A 103 -6.27 -13.51 -1.05
N GLN A 104 -6.18 -12.84 0.10
CA GLN A 104 -6.98 -13.14 1.30
C GLN A 104 -8.29 -12.36 1.37
N GLN A 105 -8.61 -11.53 0.37
CA GLN A 105 -9.92 -10.86 0.34
C GLN A 105 -11.06 -11.86 0.17
N ASP A 106 -12.19 -11.56 0.80
CA ASP A 106 -13.40 -12.40 0.71
C ASP A 106 -13.91 -12.56 -0.73
N THR A 107 -13.67 -11.56 -1.57
CA THR A 107 -14.03 -11.56 -2.98
C THR A 107 -12.92 -10.96 -3.84
N LEU A 108 -12.75 -11.50 -5.04
CA LEU A 108 -11.91 -10.95 -6.10
C LEU A 108 -12.74 -10.90 -7.38
N ALA A 109 -12.71 -9.78 -8.10
CA ALA A 109 -13.44 -9.63 -9.36
C ALA A 109 -12.82 -10.46 -10.51
N ALA A 110 -11.56 -10.88 -10.38
CA ALA A 110 -10.85 -11.68 -11.36
C ALA A 110 -11.27 -13.15 -11.35
N GLU A 111 -11.23 -13.82 -12.50
CA GLU A 111 -11.43 -15.27 -12.59
C GLU A 111 -10.26 -16.03 -11.94
N GLU A 112 -10.51 -17.24 -11.44
CA GLU A 112 -9.48 -18.08 -10.80
C GLU A 112 -8.25 -18.30 -11.69
N VAL A 113 -8.47 -18.44 -13.01
CA VAL A 113 -7.40 -18.62 -13.99
C VAL A 113 -6.51 -17.38 -14.10
N ASP A 114 -7.07 -16.19 -13.94
CA ASP A 114 -6.34 -14.93 -14.00
C ASP A 114 -5.57 -14.68 -12.70
N VAL A 115 -6.17 -15.01 -11.56
CA VAL A 115 -5.47 -15.03 -10.27
C VAL A 115 -4.25 -15.94 -10.33
N PHE A 116 -4.41 -17.18 -10.84
CA PHE A 116 -3.30 -18.11 -10.96
C PHE A 116 -2.18 -17.57 -11.86
N ARG A 117 -2.53 -17.00 -13.03
CA ARG A 117 -1.56 -16.40 -13.95
C ARG A 117 -0.83 -15.22 -13.32
N ALA A 118 -1.54 -14.36 -12.60
CA ALA A 118 -0.96 -13.22 -11.92
C ALA A 118 0.04 -13.67 -10.84
N VAL A 119 -0.34 -14.61 -9.99
CA VAL A 119 0.55 -15.17 -8.95
C VAL A 119 1.78 -15.83 -9.56
N PHE A 120 1.61 -16.57 -10.66
CA PHE A 120 2.73 -17.17 -11.38
C PHE A 120 3.69 -16.10 -11.93
N ALA A 121 3.15 -15.08 -12.62
CA ALA A 121 3.94 -13.97 -13.17
C ALA A 121 4.69 -13.18 -12.08
N TRP A 122 4.02 -12.90 -10.96
CA TRP A 122 4.65 -12.32 -9.78
C TRP A 122 5.79 -13.23 -9.30
N GLY A 123 5.54 -14.53 -9.14
CA GLY A 123 6.52 -15.46 -8.60
C GLY A 123 7.76 -15.62 -9.48
N SER A 124 7.58 -15.69 -10.80
CA SER A 124 8.69 -15.69 -11.75
C SER A 124 9.53 -14.41 -11.68
N ASN A 125 8.90 -13.25 -11.49
CA ASN A 125 9.62 -11.98 -11.32
C ASN A 125 10.44 -11.93 -10.01
N GLN A 126 10.01 -12.66 -8.97
CA GLN A 126 10.77 -12.82 -7.73
C GLN A 126 11.94 -13.81 -7.85
N GLY A 127 12.14 -14.44 -9.02
CA GLY A 127 13.15 -15.47 -9.21
C GLY A 127 12.79 -16.80 -8.52
N MET A 128 11.51 -17.04 -8.23
CA MET A 128 11.06 -18.36 -7.79
C MET A 128 10.88 -19.27 -9.02
N ASP A 129 11.60 -20.39 -9.04
CA ASP A 129 11.30 -21.49 -9.96
C ASP A 129 10.00 -22.16 -9.48
N LEU A 130 8.91 -21.88 -10.17
CA LEU A 130 7.58 -22.47 -9.90
C LEU A 130 7.28 -23.69 -10.79
N LEU A 131 8.31 -24.21 -11.47
CA LEU A 131 8.34 -25.44 -12.29
C LEU A 131 9.71 -26.11 -12.17
#